data_AF-T0YX74-F1
#
_entry.id   AF-T0YX74-F1
#
_cell.length_a   1.000
_cell.length_b   1.000
_cell.length_c   1.000
_cell.angle_alpha   90.00
_cell.angle_beta   90.00
_cell.angle_gamma   90.00
#
_symmetry.space_group_name_H-M   'P 1'
#
loop_
_entity.id
_entity.type
_entity.pdbx_description
1 polymer ?
#
loop_
_entity_poly.entity_id
_entity_poly.type
_entity_poly.pdbx_seq_one_letter_code
_entity_poly.pdbx_strand_id
1 'polypeptide(L)' 'TGESEVTVKRFYREGGKIRLQPSNEAYAPIIVEDAVLEGRVIAVIRLLRA' A
#
# COMPACT_ATOMS: atom_id res chain seq x y z
N THR A 1 -18.63 -10.02 -8.53
CA THR A 1 -18.55 -9.09 -7.39
C THR A 1 -17.20 -8.44 -7.47
N GLY A 2 -17.11 -7.17 -7.85
CA GLY A 2 -15.81 -6.48 -7.91
C GLY A 2 -15.37 -6.16 -6.49
N GLU A 3 -14.70 -7.10 -5.84
CA GLU A 3 -14.19 -6.89 -4.49
C GLU A 3 -13.11 -5.80 -4.54
N SER A 4 -13.32 -4.71 -3.81
CA SER A 4 -12.34 -3.66 -3.64
C SER A 4 -11.16 -4.22 -2.82
N GLU A 5 -10.02 -4.46 -3.48
CA GLU A 5 -8.80 -4.91 -2.81
C GLU A 5 -8.15 -3.75 -2.05
N VAL A 6 -7.94 -3.92 -0.74
CA VAL A 6 -7.23 -2.96 0.11
C VAL A 6 -5.85 -3.50 0.41
N THR A 7 -4.81 -2.67 0.25
CA THR A 7 -3.43 -3.08 0.52
C THR A 7 -2.68 -2.07 1.37
N VAL A 8 -1.67 -2.55 2.11
CA VAL A 8 -0.69 -1.69 2.76
C VAL A 8 0.56 -1.60 1.89
N LYS A 9 0.99 -0.37 1.58
CA LYS A 9 2.20 -0.02 0.83
C LYS A 9 2.79 1.28 1.39
N ARG A 10 4.07 1.54 1.13
CA ARG A 10 4.60 2.90 1.35
C ARG A 10 4.09 3.80 0.23
N PHE A 11 3.60 4.97 0.60
CA PHE A 11 3.03 5.95 -0.31
C PHE A 11 4.03 7.07 -0.58
N TYR A 12 4.28 7.36 -1.86
CA TYR A 12 5.08 8.48 -2.31
C TYR A 12 4.29 9.28 -3.36
N ARG A 13 4.42 10.61 -3.34
CA ARG A 13 3.86 11.51 -4.35
C ARG A 13 5.01 12.18 -5.09
N GLU A 14 5.19 11.84 -6.37
CA GLU A 14 6.37 12.21 -7.16
C GLU A 14 5.91 12.71 -8.53
N GLY A 15 6.18 13.97 -8.85
CA GLY A 15 5.95 14.52 -10.19
C GLY A 15 4.52 14.35 -10.74
N GLY A 16 3.51 14.44 -9.87
CA GLY A 16 2.10 14.29 -10.25
C GLY A 16 1.60 12.84 -10.32
N LYS A 17 2.45 11.86 -10.02
CA LYS A 17 2.07 10.44 -9.89
C LYS A 17 2.19 9.97 -8.44
N ILE A 18 1.48 8.89 -8.14
CA ILE A 18 1.55 8.18 -6.88
C ILE A 18 2.34 6.89 -7.10
N ARG A 19 3.32 6.65 -6.24
CA ARG A 19 4.05 5.38 -6.18
C ARG A 19 3.70 4.64 -4.91
N LEU A 20 3.13 3.45 -5.08
CA LEU A 20 2.86 2.50 -4.00
C LEU A 20 3.99 1.46 -3.97
N GLN A 21 4.90 1.63 -3.02
CA GLN A 21 6.10 0.80 -2.91
C GLN A 21 5.84 -0.40 -1.98
N PRO A 22 6.03 -1.64 -2.47
CA PRO A 22 6.05 -2.82 -1.60
C PRO A 22 7.29 -2.82 -0.70
N SER A 23 7.19 -3.48 0.46
CA SER A 23 8.34 -3.70 1.34
C SER A 23 9.13 -4.98 1.03
N ASN A 24 8.74 -5.71 -0.02
CA ASN A 24 9.46 -6.87 -0.54
C ASN A 24 10.08 -6.48 -1.89
N GLU A 25 11.40 -6.63 -2.01
CA GLU A 25 12.20 -6.23 -3.18
C GLU A 25 11.90 -7.05 -4.45
N ALA A 26 11.34 -8.26 -4.30
CA ALA A 26 10.94 -9.09 -5.43
C ALA A 26 9.73 -8.53 -6.20
N TYR A 27 9.04 -7.52 -5.65
CA TYR A 27 7.85 -6.92 -6.25
C TYR A 27 8.15 -5.53 -6.78
N ALA A 28 7.71 -5.26 -8.02
CA ALA A 28 7.82 -3.95 -8.62
C ALA A 28 6.91 -2.92 -7.91
N PRO A 29 7.30 -1.64 -7.87
CA PRO A 29 6.42 -0.55 -7.43
C PRO A 29 5.21 -0.41 -8.34
N ILE A 30 4.06 -0.02 -7.77
CA ILE A 30 2.85 0.27 -8.54
C ILE A 30 2.78 1.79 -8.72
N ILE A 31 2.69 2.25 -9.98
CA ILE A 31 2.62 3.67 -10.33
C ILE A 31 1.22 3.97 -10.86
N VAL A 32 0.52 4.90 -10.21
CA VAL A 32 -0.85 5.31 -10.57
C VAL A 32 -0.99 6.82 -10.57
N GLU A 33 -1.99 7.34 -11.27
CA GLU A 33 -2.31 8.78 -11.26
C GLU A 33 -3.14 9.16 -10.04
N ASP A 34 -3.98 8.24 -9.55
CA ASP A 34 -4.83 8.43 -8.39
C ASP A 34 -4.94 7.15 -7.54
N ALA A 35 -5.20 7.31 -6.25
CA ALA A 35 -5.42 6.24 -5.30
C ALA A 35 -6.27 6.73 -4.11
N VAL A 36 -7.25 5.91 -3.70
CA VAL A 36 -8.01 6.16 -2.47
C VAL A 36 -7.18 5.70 -1.28
N LEU A 37 -6.88 6.63 -0.36
CA LEU A 37 -6.20 6.32 0.90
C LEU A 37 -7.24 6.09 2.00
N GLU A 38 -7.40 4.82 2.40
CA GLU A 38 -8.27 4.44 3.53
C GLU A 38 -7.74 4.93 4.89
N GLY A 39 -6.44 5.20 4.99
CA GLY A 39 -5.83 5.72 6.20
C GLY A 39 -4.31 5.62 6.22
N ARG A 40 -3.73 5.96 7.38
CA ARG A 40 -2.28 5.86 7.63
C ARG A 40 -2.03 4.75 8.64
N VAL A 41 -1.15 3.81 8.29
CA VAL A 41 -0.71 2.77 9.22
C VAL A 41 0.16 3.39 10.31
N ILE A 42 -0.22 3.21 11.58
CA ILE A 42 0.51 3.71 12.76
C ILE A 42 1.10 2.61 13.63
N ALA A 43 0.60 1.37 13.52
CA ALA A 43 1.06 0.22 14.28
C ALA A 43 0.84 -1.06 13.48
N VAL A 44 1.64 -2.09 13.79
CA VAL A 44 1.47 -3.45 13.26
C VAL A 44 1.26 -4.37 14.46
N ILE A 45 0.13 -5.07 14.48
CA ILE A 45 -0.23 -6.01 15.53
C ILE A 45 -0.21 -7.41 14.93
N ARG A 46 0.48 -8.34 15.57
CA ARG A 46 0.52 -9.75 15.19
C ARG A 46 0.04 -10.58 16.37
N LEU A 47 -1.10 -11.25 16.18
CA LEU A 47 -1.64 -12.19 17.17
C LEU A 47 -0.84 -13.49 17.09
N LEU A 48 -0.09 -13.81 18.15
CA LEU A 48 0.61 -15.08 18.26
C LEU A 48 -0.36 -16.13 18.81
N ARG A 49 -0.40 -17.31 18.17
CA ARG A 49 -1.12 -18.47 18.68
C ARG A 49 -0.12 -19.44 19.31
N ALA A 50 -0.54 -20.08 20.39
CA ALA A 50 0.18 -21.17 21.03
C ALA A 50 0.03 -22.47 20.24
#